data_AF-A0A7Y5SB21-F1
#
_entry.id   AF-A0A7Y5SB21-F1
#
_cell.length_a   1.000
_cell.length_b   1.000
_cell.length_c   1.000
_cell.angle_alpha   90.00
_cell.angle_beta   90.00
_cell.angle_gamma   90.00
#
_symmetry.space_group_name_H-M   'P 1'
#
loop_
_entity.id
_entity.type
_entity.pdbx_description
1 polymer ?
#
loop_
_entity_poly.entity_id
_entity_poly.type
_entity_poly.pdbx_seq_one_letter_code
_entity_poly.pdbx_strand_id
1 'polypeptide(L)' 'SIPLFFMPKLMQQISSVSPFKWATIAIENGLWRAEGWDAMFLPGGVLLAIGLVGFWVGRSSMLRSSHS' A
#
# COMPACT_ATOMS: atom_id res chain seq x y z
N SER A 1 11.53 -11.75 7.25
CA SER A 1 10.84 -10.81 8.15
C SER A 1 11.78 -10.38 9.26
N ILE A 2 12.23 -9.12 9.26
CA ILE A 2 12.98 -8.56 10.39
C ILE A 2 11.95 -8.17 11.47
N PRO A 3 12.12 -8.56 12.75
CA PRO A 3 11.13 -8.29 13.79
C PRO A 3 10.93 -6.78 13.97
N LEU A 4 9.68 -6.30 13.81
CA LEU A 4 9.30 -4.89 13.96
C LEU A 4 9.72 -4.28 15.31
N PHE A 5 9.87 -5.11 16.35
CA PHE A 5 10.30 -4.69 17.69
C PHE A 5 11.73 -4.12 17.74
N PHE A 6 12.57 -4.41 16.74
CA PHE A 6 13.93 -3.87 16.61
C PHE A 6 14.02 -2.59 15.77
N MET A 7 12.93 -2.16 15.13
CA MET A 7 12.94 -0.97 14.30
C MET A 7 12.69 0.30 15.13
N PRO A 8 13.45 1.39 14.92
CA PRO A 8 13.14 2.70 15.48
C PRO A 8 11.70 3.11 15.14
N LYS A 9 10.98 3.76 16.06
CA LYS A 9 9.55 4.15 15.90
C LYS A 9 9.25 4.82 14.55
N LEU A 10 10.16 5.65 14.06
CA LEU A 10 10.04 6.32 12.76
C LEU A 10 9.94 5.32 11.59
N MET A 11 10.73 4.25 11.66
CA MET A 11 10.80 3.21 10.63
C MET A 11 9.57 2.29 10.69
N GLN A 12 9.01 2.02 11.87
CA GLN A 12 7.70 1.36 12.02
C GLN A 12 6.56 2.18 11.39
N GLN A 13 6.57 3.50 11.59
CA GLN A 13 5.57 4.40 11.01
C GLN A 13 5.68 4.45 9.49
N ILE A 14 6.90 4.54 8.95
CA ILE A 14 7.14 4.50 7.50
C ILE A 14 6.71 3.14 6.91
N SER A 15 7.00 2.04 7.60
CA SER A 15 6.50 0.72 7.20
C SER A 15 4.98 0.63 7.22
N SER A 16 4.28 1.34 8.12
CA SER A 16 2.81 1.33 8.17
C SER A 16 2.14 1.99 6.95
N VAL A 17 2.81 2.95 6.31
CA VAL A 17 2.30 3.69 5.15
C VAL A 17 2.81 3.11 3.82
N SER A 18 3.86 2.28 3.85
CA SER A 18 4.45 1.70 2.64
C SER A 18 3.44 0.85 1.84
N PRO A 19 3.19 1.16 0.55
CA PRO A 19 2.36 0.34 -0.34
C PRO A 19 2.86 -1.11 -0.42
N PHE A 20 4.18 -1.29 -0.29
CA PHE A 20 4.82 -2.60 -0.34
C PHE A 20 4.38 -3.52 0.82
N LYS A 21 4.17 -2.97 2.02
CA LYS A 21 3.66 -3.75 3.17
C LYS A 21 2.28 -4.30 2.86
N TRP A 22 1.39 -3.48 2.30
CA TRP A 22 0.03 -3.90 1.96
C TRP A 22 0.01 -4.93 0.83
N ALA A 23 0.90 -4.83 -0.15
CA ALA A 23 1.11 -5.84 -1.18
C ALA A 23 1.58 -7.17 -0.61
N THR A 24 2.56 -7.16 0.30
CA THR A 24 3.03 -8.38 0.97
C THR A 24 1.91 -9.05 1.77
N ILE A 25 1.14 -8.29 2.55
CA ILE A 25 0.00 -8.83 3.32
C ILE A 25 -1.08 -9.43 2.39
N ALA A 26 -1.39 -8.76 1.27
CA ALA A 26 -2.36 -9.28 0.31
C ALA A 26 -1.91 -10.61 -0.30
N ILE A 27 -0.62 -10.73 -0.66
CA ILE A 27 -0.03 -11.95 -1.22
C ILE A 27 0.04 -13.05 -0.15
N GLU A 28 0.45 -12.73 1.07
CA GLU A 28 0.51 -13.69 2.18
C GLU A 28 -0.88 -14.23 2.53
N ASN A 29 -1.91 -13.38 2.55
CA ASN A 29 -3.28 -13.80 2.81
C ASN A 29 -3.83 -14.71 1.71
N GLY A 30 -3.65 -14.33 0.45
CA GLY A 30 -4.17 -15.09 -0.70
C GLY A 30 -3.42 -16.38 -0.99
N LEU A 31 -2.11 -16.44 -0.70
CA LEU A 31 -1.26 -17.57 -1.06
C LEU A 31 -1.03 -18.55 0.11
N TRP A 32 -0.91 -18.04 1.34
CA TRP A 32 -0.42 -18.84 2.48
C TRP A 32 -1.41 -19.00 3.63
N ARG A 33 -2.25 -17.99 3.93
CA ARG A 33 -3.15 -18.06 5.10
C ARG A 33 -4.51 -18.68 4.81
N ALA A 34 -4.95 -18.71 3.54
CA ALA A 34 -6.31 -19.12 3.16
C ALA A 34 -7.42 -18.48 4.04
N GLU A 35 -7.12 -17.31 4.63
CA GLU A 35 -8.14 -16.48 5.28
C GLU A 35 -9.14 -16.08 4.18
N GLY A 36 -10.43 -16.14 4.48
CA GLY A 36 -11.49 -15.94 3.49
C GLY A 36 -11.39 -14.59 2.76
N TRP A 37 -12.24 -14.43 1.73
CA TRP A 37 -12.31 -13.23 0.90
C TRP A 37 -12.41 -11.91 1.70
N ASP A 38 -12.99 -11.99 2.89
CA ASP A 38 -13.08 -10.95 3.92
C ASP A 38 -11.72 -10.33 4.30
N ALA A 39 -10.67 -11.13 4.42
CA ALA A 39 -9.33 -10.66 4.79
C ALA A 39 -8.57 -9.98 3.62
N MET A 40 -9.07 -10.08 2.39
CA MET A 40 -8.46 -9.46 1.21
C MET A 40 -9.01 -8.05 0.91
N PHE A 41 -10.23 -7.72 1.36
CA PHE A 41 -10.84 -6.41 1.08
C PHE A 41 -10.06 -5.25 1.68
N LEU A 42 -9.52 -5.42 2.88
CA LEU A 42 -8.77 -4.37 3.56
C LEU A 42 -7.41 -4.07 2.88
N PRO A 43 -6.51 -5.05 2.67
CA PRO A 43 -5.25 -4.79 1.97
C PRO A 43 -5.46 -4.44 0.48
N GLY A 44 -6.43 -5.07 -0.19
CA GLY A 44 -6.79 -4.75 -1.58
C GLY A 44 -7.35 -3.33 -1.72
N GLY A 45 -8.24 -2.92 -0.81
CA GLY A 45 -8.81 -1.57 -0.78
C GLY A 45 -7.76 -0.49 -0.57
N VAL A 46 -6.78 -0.73 0.33
CA VAL A 46 -5.67 0.21 0.54
C VAL A 46 -4.79 0.34 -0.72
N LEU A 47 -4.47 -0.78 -1.39
CA LEU A 47 -3.69 -0.74 -2.64
C LEU A 47 -4.42 -0.01 -3.76
N LEU A 48 -5.73 -0.26 -3.91
CA LEU A 48 -6.57 0.46 -4.87
C LEU A 48 -6.61 1.97 -4.57
N ALA A 49 -6.77 2.36 -3.31
CA ALA A 49 -6.77 3.76 -2.91
C ALA A 49 -5.44 4.44 -3.22
N ILE A 50 -4.31 3.78 -2.90
CA ILE A 50 -2.97 4.29 -3.24
C ILE A 50 -2.81 4.46 -4.76
N GLY A 51 -3.24 3.46 -5.54
CA GLY A 51 -3.20 3.52 -7.01
C GLY A 51 -4.03 4.66 -7.59
N LEU A 52 -5.26 4.85 -7.08
CA LEU A 52 -6.14 5.95 -7.50
C LEU A 52 -5.56 7.32 -7.15
N VAL A 53 -5.00 7.48 -5.95
CA VAL A 53 -4.35 8.73 -5.54
C VAL A 53 -3.13 9.03 -6.41
N GLY A 54 -2.26 8.04 -6.64
CA GLY A 54 -1.09 8.19 -7.52
C GLY A 54 -1.49 8.54 -8.95
N PHE A 55 -2.51 7.89 -9.50
CA PHE A 55 -3.05 8.18 -10.82
C PHE A 55 -3.63 9.61 -10.90
N TRP A 56 -4.38 10.02 -9.88
CA TRP A 56 -4.98 11.35 -9.84
C TRP A 56 -3.92 12.46 -9.73
N VAL A 57 -2.90 12.26 -8.88
CA VAL A 57 -1.75 13.18 -8.77
C VAL A 57 -0.98 13.23 -10.09
N GLY A 58 -0.70 12.10 -10.72
CA GLY A 58 -0.05 12.04 -12.03
C GLY A 58 -0.84 12.77 -13.11
N ARG A 59 -2.15 12.51 -13.21
CA ARG A 59 -3.06 13.20 -14.11
C ARG A 59 -3.06 14.71 -13.87
N SER A 60 -3.17 15.14 -12.62
CA SER A 60 -3.19 16.57 -12.27
C SER A 60 -1.87 17.27 -12.63
N SER A 61 -0.74 16.58 -12.46
CA SER A 61 0.59 17.09 -12.77
C SER A 61 0.80 17.24 -14.29
N MET A 62 0.34 16.27 -15.08
CA MET A 62 0.40 16.34 -16.56
C MET A 62 -0.54 17.41 -17.13
N LEU A 63 -1.73 17.59 -16.56
CA LEU A 63 -2.64 18.66 -16.97
C LEU A 63 -2.06 20.04 -16.66
N ARG A 64 -1.28 20.17 -15.58
CA ARG A 64 -0.60 21.42 -15.22
C ARG A 64 0.58 21.75 -16.15
N SER A 65 1.27 20.75 -16.70
CA SER A 65 2.41 20.97 -17.61
C SER A 65 2.00 21.38 -19.04
N SER A 66 0.72 21.26 -19.42
CA SER A 66 0.24 21.68 -20.75
C SER A 66 0.00 23.19 -20.88
N HIS A 67 0.16 23.96 -19.80
CA HIS A 67 -0.15 25.40 -19.73
C HIS A 67 1.09 26.29 -19.49
N SER A 68 2.32 25.76 -19.63
CA SER A 68 3.59 26.51 -19.64
C SER A 68 4.33 26.28 -20.95
#